data_AF-A0A085A7S0-F1
#
_entry.id   AF-A0A085A7S0-F1
#
_cell.length_a   1.000
_cell.length_b   1.000
_cell.length_c   1.000
_cell.angle_alpha   90.00
_cell.angle_beta   90.00
_cell.angle_gamma   90.00
#
_symmetry.space_group_name_H-M   'P 1'
#
loop_
_entity.id
_entity.type
_entity.pdbx_description
1 polymer ?
#
loop_
_entity_poly.entity_id
_entity_poly.type
_entity_poly.pdbx_seq_one_letter_code
_entity_poly.pdbx_strand_id
1 'polypeptide(L)' 'MQNTDDTPLPPGPFTRQQAEAVAALYCNITIEDDQGSHFRLVIRDRDSQLIWRAWNFEANAGEWLNRYLLSHGIPQH' A
#
# COMPACT_ATOMS: atom_id res chain seq x y z
N MET A 1 -9.63 -3.54 -22.54
CA MET A 1 -8.24 -3.59 -22.04
C MET A 1 -8.26 -2.82 -20.73
N GLN A 2 -8.18 -3.49 -19.59
CA GLN A 2 -8.16 -2.79 -18.30
C GLN A 2 -6.82 -2.09 -18.20
N ASN A 3 -6.86 -0.76 -18.16
CA ASN A 3 -5.68 0.08 -18.07
C ASN A 3 -4.95 -0.28 -16.76
N THR A 4 -3.76 -0.85 -16.88
CA THR A 4 -2.81 -1.06 -15.77
C THR A 4 -2.28 0.28 -15.19
N ASP A 5 -2.86 1.41 -15.62
CA ASP A 5 -2.56 2.77 -15.19
C ASP A 5 -3.40 3.22 -13.98
N ASP A 6 -4.43 2.44 -13.58
CA ASP A 6 -5.33 2.78 -12.45
C ASP A 6 -4.88 2.21 -11.11
N THR A 7 -3.80 1.41 -11.07
CA THR A 7 -3.29 0.86 -9.81
C THR A 7 -2.42 1.88 -9.07
N PRO A 8 -2.67 2.16 -7.78
CA PRO A 8 -2.01 3.25 -7.06
C PRO A 8 -0.53 2.97 -6.76
N LEU A 9 -0.07 1.72 -6.87
CA LEU A 9 1.34 1.34 -6.77
C LEU A 9 1.84 0.60 -8.03
N PRO A 10 3.13 0.75 -8.41
CA PRO A 10 3.75 -0.12 -9.39
C PRO A 10 3.78 -1.57 -8.88
N PRO A 11 3.79 -2.60 -9.73
CA PRO A 11 3.78 -4.00 -9.28
C PRO A 11 5.01 -4.40 -8.44
N GLY A 12 6.12 -3.67 -8.58
CA GLY A 12 7.36 -3.94 -7.87
C GLY A 12 7.60 -3.05 -6.65
N PRO A 13 8.87 -2.71 -6.38
CA PRO A 13 9.24 -1.74 -5.36
C PRO A 13 8.57 -0.38 -5.61
N PHE A 14 8.30 0.35 -4.53
CA PHE A 14 7.66 1.65 -4.58
C PHE A 14 8.39 2.69 -3.73
N THR A 15 8.12 3.95 -4.06
CA THR A 15 8.72 5.12 -3.41
C THR A 15 7.87 5.62 -2.26
N ARG A 16 8.47 6.44 -1.39
CA ARG A 16 7.76 7.05 -0.25
C ARG A 16 6.58 7.91 -0.72
N GLN A 17 6.76 8.68 -1.79
CA GLN A 17 5.70 9.51 -2.37
C GLN A 17 4.50 8.68 -2.85
N GLN A 18 4.75 7.52 -3.46
CA GLN A 18 3.69 6.60 -3.86
C GLN A 18 2.97 6.01 -2.64
N ALA A 19 3.71 5.64 -1.60
CA ALA A 19 3.13 5.13 -0.36
C ALA A 19 2.30 6.18 0.38
N GLU A 20 2.76 7.43 0.44
CA GLU A 20 2.03 8.56 1.02
C GLU A 20 0.74 8.84 0.22
N ALA A 21 0.79 8.78 -1.11
CA ALA A 21 -0.39 8.92 -1.95
C ALA A 21 -1.42 7.83 -1.65
N VAL A 22 -0.99 6.57 -1.51
CA VAL A 22 -1.88 5.46 -1.15
C VAL A 22 -2.46 5.64 0.26
N ALA A 23 -1.65 5.99 1.25
CA ALA A 23 -2.12 6.22 2.61
C ALA A 23 -3.11 7.39 2.70
N ALA A 24 -2.99 8.39 1.81
CA ALA A 24 -3.94 9.50 1.71
C ALA A 24 -5.25 9.12 0.97
N LEU A 25 -5.25 8.03 0.19
CA LEU A 25 -6.44 7.54 -0.50
C LEU A 25 -7.25 6.56 0.38
N TYR A 26 -6.58 5.85 1.29
CA TYR A 26 -7.17 4.78 2.08
C TYR A 26 -6.94 4.99 3.58
N CYS A 27 -8.03 5.12 4.35
CA CYS A 27 -7.97 5.35 5.80
C CYS A 27 -7.29 4.22 6.58
N ASN A 28 -7.28 3.01 6.02
CA ASN A 28 -6.77 1.82 6.68
C ASN A 28 -5.34 1.47 6.30
N ILE A 29 -4.65 2.38 5.60
CA ILE A 29 -3.25 2.23 5.22
C ILE A 29 -2.37 3.18 6.02
N THR A 30 -1.26 2.62 6.51
CA THR A 30 -0.29 3.34 7.32
C THR A 30 1.13 2.99 6.87
N ILE A 31 2.03 3.98 6.94
CA ILE A 31 3.46 3.77 6.74
C ILE A 31 4.07 3.51 8.12
N GLU A 32 4.81 2.41 8.25
CA GLU A 32 5.47 2.02 9.50
C GLU A 32 6.95 1.67 9.28
N ASP A 33 7.67 1.58 10.40
CA ASP A 33 9.11 1.28 10.43
C ASP A 33 9.90 2.12 9.43
N ASP A 34 9.58 3.42 9.37
CA ASP A 34 10.25 4.39 8.49
C ASP A 34 11.68 4.64 8.97
N GLN A 35 12.64 4.00 8.30
CA GLN A 35 14.08 4.15 8.49
C GLN A 35 14.70 5.01 7.35
N GLY A 36 13.92 5.93 6.78
CA GLY A 36 14.31 6.79 5.67
C GLY A 36 14.07 6.10 4.32
N SER A 37 15.03 5.30 3.85
CA SER A 37 14.94 4.63 2.55
C SER A 37 14.16 3.32 2.60
N HIS A 38 14.09 2.70 3.79
CA HIS A 38 13.36 1.47 4.03
C HIS A 38 12.17 1.77 4.94
N PHE A 39 10.99 1.39 4.47
CA PHE A 39 9.74 1.54 5.21
C PHE A 39 8.78 0.46 4.73
N ARG A 40 7.74 0.19 5.52
CA ARG A 40 6.70 -0.74 5.12
C ARG A 40 5.33 -0.06 5.03
N LEU A 41 4.56 -0.47 4.03
CA LEU A 41 3.13 -0.18 4.01
C LEU A 41 2.39 -1.27 4.76
N VAL A 42 1.47 -0.84 5.62
CA VAL A 42 0.68 -1.71 6.47
C VAL A 42 -0.79 -1.43 6.22
N ILE A 43 -1.52 -2.50 5.89
CA ILE A 43 -2.97 -2.50 5.70
C ILE A 43 -3.59 -3.07 6.96
N ARG A 44 -4.49 -2.31 7.57
CA ARG A 44 -5.26 -2.72 8.74
C ARG A 44 -6.74 -2.87 8.40
N ASP A 45 -7.48 -3.57 9.24
CA ASP A 45 -8.95 -3.52 9.22
C ASP A 45 -9.48 -2.36 10.09
N ARG A 46 -10.81 -2.29 10.25
CA ARG A 46 -11.47 -1.26 11.07
C ARG A 46 -11.16 -1.37 12.56
N ASP A 47 -10.82 -2.56 13.04
CA ASP A 47 -10.42 -2.87 14.41
C ASP A 47 -8.89 -2.73 14.60
N SER A 48 -8.19 -2.09 13.66
CA SER A 48 -6.73 -1.90 13.65
C SER A 48 -5.93 -3.20 13.56
N GLN A 49 -6.56 -4.31 13.18
CA GLN A 49 -5.87 -5.59 13.04
C GLN A 49 -5.04 -5.62 11.76
N LEU A 50 -3.83 -6.19 11.85
CA LEU A 50 -2.93 -6.33 10.71
C LEU A 50 -3.53 -7.30 9.68
N ILE A 51 -3.94 -6.80 8.51
CA ILE A 51 -4.33 -7.62 7.37
C ILE A 51 -3.08 -8.03 6.59
N TRP A 52 -2.26 -7.04 6.22
CA TRP A 52 -1.07 -7.27 5.40
C TRP A 52 -0.02 -6.18 5.62
N ARG A 53 1.24 -6.52 5.33
CA ARG A 53 2.34 -5.56 5.24
C ARG A 53 3.37 -6.00 4.23
N ALA A 54 4.01 -5.04 3.58
CA ALA A 54 5.14 -5.29 2.68
C ALA A 54 6.16 -4.15 2.78
N TRP A 55 7.45 -4.48 2.67
CA TRP A 55 8.52 -3.49 2.57
C TRP A 55 8.54 -2.85 1.19
N ASN A 56 8.93 -1.57 1.14
CA ASN A 56 8.97 -0.80 -0.10
C ASN A 56 9.95 -1.33 -1.15
N PHE A 57 10.97 -2.08 -0.76
CA PHE A 57 11.99 -2.66 -1.65
C PHE A 57 11.69 -4.10 -2.09
N GLU A 58 10.62 -4.72 -1.59
CA GLU A 58 10.25 -6.08 -1.97
C GLU A 58 9.89 -6.15 -3.47
N ALA A 59 10.37 -7.20 -4.16
CA ALA A 59 10.28 -7.28 -5.62
C ALA A 59 8.85 -7.30 -6.18
N ASN A 60 7.88 -7.74 -5.38
CA ASN A 60 6.45 -7.83 -5.75
C ASN A 60 5.55 -7.05 -4.78
N ALA A 61 6.13 -6.08 -4.04
CA ALA A 61 5.45 -5.43 -2.93
C ALA A 61 4.15 -4.75 -3.37
N GLY A 62 4.22 -3.96 -4.45
CA GLY A 62 3.06 -3.24 -4.95
C GLY A 62 2.04 -4.13 -5.64
N GLU A 63 2.42 -5.25 -6.25
CA GLU A 63 1.46 -6.24 -6.79
C GLU A 63 0.54 -6.77 -5.68
N TRP A 64 1.13 -7.22 -4.57
CA TRP A 64 0.36 -7.74 -3.44
C TRP A 64 -0.44 -6.63 -2.75
N LEU A 65 0.16 -5.45 -2.52
CA LEU A 65 -0.54 -4.33 -1.91
C LEU A 65 -1.75 -3.90 -2.75
N ASN A 66 -1.63 -3.80 -4.07
CA ASN A 66 -2.75 -3.47 -4.95
C ASN A 66 -3.87 -4.52 -4.85
N ARG A 67 -3.53 -5.82 -4.77
CA ARG A 67 -4.53 -6.89 -4.61
C ARG A 67 -5.30 -6.78 -3.29
N TYR A 68 -4.57 -6.53 -2.20
CA TYR A 68 -5.20 -6.34 -0.88
C TYR A 68 -5.98 -5.03 -0.81
N LEU A 69 -5.52 -3.97 -1.46
CA LEU A 69 -6.25 -2.71 -1.61
C LEU A 69 -7.58 -2.88 -2.31
N LEU A 70 -7.62 -3.64 -3.42
CA LEU A 70 -8.86 -3.93 -4.13
C LEU A 70 -9.87 -4.72 -3.29
N SER A 71 -9.40 -5.54 -2.36
CA SER A 71 -10.28 -6.43 -1.57
C SER A 71 -10.63 -5.87 -0.18
N HIS A 72 -9.72 -5.11 0.43
CA HIS A 72 -9.78 -4.67 1.83
C HIS A 72 -9.46 -3.18 2.02
N GLY A 73 -9.10 -2.44 0.96
CA GLY A 73 -8.89 -1.00 1.03
C GLY A 73 -10.19 -0.30 1.43
N ILE A 74 -10.11 0.59 2.42
CA ILE A 74 -11.22 1.43 2.86
C ILE A 74 -10.93 2.83 2.34
N PRO A 75 -11.58 3.27 1.24
CA PRO A 75 -11.38 4.60 0.70
C PRO A 75 -11.69 5.66 1.75
N GLN A 76 -10.99 6.78 1.70
CA GLN A 76 -11.22 7.90 2.60
C GLN A 76 -12.48 8.72 2.25
N HIS A 77 -13.24 8.33 1.23
CA HIS A 77 -14.43 9.02 0.69
C HIS A 77 -15.77 8.37 1.07
#